data_AF-A0A1F2ZR65-F1
#
_entry.id   AF-A0A1F2ZR65-F1
#
_cell.length_a   1.000
_cell.length_b   1.000
_cell.length_c   1.000
_cell.angle_alpha   90.00
_cell.angle_beta   90.00
_cell.angle_gamma   90.00
#
_symmetry.space_group_name_H-M   'P 1'
#
loop_
_entity.id
_entity.type
_entity.pdbx_description
1 polymer ?
#
loop_
_entity_poly.entity_id
_entity_poly.type
_entity_poly.pdbx_seq_one_letter_code
_entity_poly.pdbx_strand_id
1 'polypeptide(L)'
;MREIFSKIKASFKRATKGEEALNIMIWWWGILAYAVSYFIIESLIMAINFRFIDILISAVMALYFGWHFYALKKCAPKKPKLTSEEKKKLCGQQRHEMGKKFLRKLFLQEPISKWDPVFVMLVVDVFCMAHFLGYIVSK
;
A
#
# COMPACT_ATOMS: atom_id res chain seq x y z
N MET A 1 11.12 11.64 22.31
CA MET A 1 9.76 11.83 21.74
C MET A 1 9.67 12.95 20.71
N ARG A 2 10.08 14.21 21.00
CA ARG A 2 9.95 15.33 20.03
C ARG A 2 10.61 15.07 18.67
N GLU A 3 11.79 14.45 18.66
CA GLU A 3 12.51 14.13 17.41
C GLU A 3 11.83 13.06 16.57
N ILE A 4 11.11 12.12 17.20
CA ILE A 4 10.38 11.08 16.48
C ILE A 4 9.16 11.70 15.81
N PHE A 5 8.40 12.53 16.54
CA PHE A 5 7.26 13.25 15.99
C PHE A 5 7.65 14.19 14.84
N SER A 6 8.81 14.87 14.94
CA SER A 6 9.28 15.73 13.84
C SER A 6 9.64 14.91 12.59
N LYS A 7 10.26 13.74 12.75
CA LYS A 7 10.57 12.81 11.65
C LYS A 7 9.29 12.28 10.99
N ILE A 8 8.30 11.87 11.78
CA ILE A 8 7.01 11.39 11.26
C ILE A 8 6.31 12.50 10.47
N LYS A 9 6.25 13.71 11.03
CA LYS A 9 5.63 14.87 10.35
C LYS A 9 6.36 15.23 9.04
N ALA A 10 7.68 15.15 9.03
CA ALA A 10 8.46 15.37 7.81
C ALA A 10 8.18 14.29 6.75
N SER A 11 8.17 13.00 7.14
CA SER A 11 7.84 11.89 6.25
C SER A 11 6.42 12.01 5.68
N PHE A 12 5.43 12.35 6.52
CA PHE A 12 4.05 12.60 6.08
C PHE A 12 3.97 13.74 5.05
N LYS A 13 4.69 14.85 5.28
CA LYS A 13 4.73 15.99 4.36
C LYS A 13 5.36 15.61 3.01
N ARG A 14 6.44 14.83 3.02
CA ARG A 14 7.11 14.33 1.80
C ARG A 14 6.25 13.30 1.05
N ALA A 15 5.60 12.38 1.77
CA ALA A 15 4.65 11.42 1.20
C ALA A 15 3.48 12.12 0.51
N THR A 16 2.93 13.16 1.14
CA THR A 16 1.86 13.97 0.55
C THR A 16 2.31 14.73 -0.71
N LYS A 17 3.60 15.07 -0.81
CA LYS A 17 4.21 15.65 -2.02
C LYS A 17 4.53 14.61 -3.11
N GLY A 18 4.58 13.32 -2.77
CA GLY A 18 5.00 12.26 -3.69
C GLY A 18 6.52 12.05 -3.74
N GLU A 19 7.27 12.61 -2.78
CA GLU A 19 8.74 12.58 -2.73
C GLU A 19 9.28 11.49 -1.80
N GLU A 20 8.40 10.78 -1.07
CA GLU A 20 8.82 9.73 -0.15
C GLU A 20 9.15 8.44 -0.92
N ALA A 21 10.13 7.68 -0.41
CA ALA A 21 10.48 6.39 -0.98
C ALA A 21 9.31 5.39 -0.86
N LEU A 22 9.01 4.69 -1.96
CA LEU A 22 7.94 3.70 -2.02
C LEU A 22 8.08 2.61 -0.94
N ASN A 23 9.31 2.17 -0.65
CA ASN A 23 9.56 1.19 0.42
C ASN A 23 9.13 1.71 1.80
N ILE A 24 9.32 3.00 2.09
CA ILE A 24 8.89 3.60 3.36
C ILE A 24 7.36 3.68 3.39
N MET A 25 6.73 4.03 2.27
CA MET A 25 5.25 4.00 2.17
C MET A 25 4.71 2.61 2.43
N ILE A 26 5.26 1.57 1.79
CA ILE A 26 4.75 0.21 1.93
C ILE A 26 4.99 -0.36 3.33
N TRP A 27 6.22 -0.30 3.83
CA TRP A 27 6.57 -0.95 5.10
C TRP A 27 6.16 -0.14 6.32
N TRP A 28 6.45 1.17 6.32
CA TRP A 28 6.28 2.00 7.49
C TRP A 28 4.88 2.59 7.60
N TRP A 29 4.30 3.02 6.49
CA TRP A 29 2.94 3.59 6.47
C TRP A 29 1.87 2.54 6.16
N GLY A 30 2.18 1.50 5.40
CA GLY A 30 1.23 0.45 5.06
C GLY A 30 1.18 -0.68 6.07
N ILE A 31 2.19 -1.56 6.05
CA ILE A 31 2.21 -2.80 6.85
C ILE A 31 2.05 -2.54 8.34
N LEU A 32 2.75 -1.54 8.89
CA LEU A 32 2.57 -1.16 10.31
C LEU A 32 1.16 -0.67 10.60
N ALA A 33 0.55 0.11 9.71
CA ALA A 33 -0.80 0.60 9.91
C ALA A 33 -1.83 -0.53 9.86
N TYR A 34 -1.64 -1.53 8.99
CA TYR A 34 -2.51 -2.72 8.97
C TYR A 34 -2.38 -3.52 10.26
N ALA A 35 -1.16 -3.72 10.77
CA ALA A 35 -0.96 -4.41 12.03
C ALA A 35 -1.65 -3.66 13.19
N VAL A 36 -1.49 -2.34 13.26
CA VAL A 36 -2.17 -1.52 14.27
C VAL A 36 -3.68 -1.54 14.10
N SER A 37 -4.19 -1.44 12.87
CA SER A 37 -5.63 -1.40 12.62
C SER A 37 -6.31 -2.72 13.02
N TYR A 38 -5.71 -3.85 12.67
CA TYR A 38 -6.29 -5.16 12.95
C TYR A 38 -6.13 -5.55 14.43
N PHE A 39 -4.92 -5.44 15.01
CA PHE A 39 -4.71 -5.93 16.37
C PHE A 39 -5.19 -4.97 17.46
N ILE A 40 -5.07 -3.66 17.24
CA ILE A 40 -5.36 -2.66 18.28
C ILE A 40 -6.74 -2.05 18.05
N ILE A 41 -6.98 -1.49 16.86
CA ILE A 41 -8.20 -0.72 16.59
C ILE A 41 -9.44 -1.62 16.54
N GLU A 42 -9.35 -2.75 15.84
CA GLU A 42 -10.47 -3.70 15.77
C GLU A 42 -10.84 -4.24 17.15
N SER A 43 -9.86 -4.69 17.93
CA SER A 43 -10.05 -5.11 19.33
C SER A 43 -10.72 -4.03 20.18
N LEU A 44 -10.37 -2.76 19.97
CA LEU A 44 -10.93 -1.64 20.71
C LEU A 44 -12.39 -1.36 20.31
N ILE A 45 -12.74 -1.45 19.02
CA ILE A 45 -14.13 -1.35 18.51
C ILE A 45 -15.00 -2.51 19.01
N MET A 46 -14.42 -3.70 19.19
CA MET A 46 -15.16 -4.84 19.75
C MET A 46 -15.36 -4.72 21.26
N ALA A 47 -14.40 -4.13 21.99
CA ALA A 47 -14.47 -3.99 23.45
C ALA A 47 -15.37 -2.82 23.90
N ILE A 48 -15.47 -1.76 23.09
CA ILE A 48 -16.28 -0.58 23.41
C ILE A 48 -17.70 -0.79 22.89
N ASN A 49 -18.70 -0.71 23.78
CA ASN A 49 -20.13 -0.79 23.41
C ASN A 49 -20.77 0.58 23.10
N PHE A 50 -19.95 1.63 22.95
CA PHE A 50 -20.42 2.97 22.63
C PHE A 50 -20.38 3.23 21.12
N ARG A 51 -21.55 3.13 20.48
CA ARG A 51 -21.73 3.30 19.03
C ARG A 51 -21.07 4.58 18.46
N PHE A 52 -21.13 5.70 19.17
CA PHE A 52 -20.52 6.95 18.70
C PHE A 52 -18.99 6.88 18.61
N ILE A 53 -18.35 6.21 19.59
CA ILE A 53 -16.88 6.05 19.63
C ILE A 53 -16.45 5.12 18.49
N ASP A 54 -17.18 4.03 18.27
CA ASP A 54 -16.91 3.09 17.19
C ASP A 54 -16.96 3.76 15.80
N ILE A 55 -17.99 4.58 15.57
CA ILE A 55 -18.15 5.35 14.32
C ILE A 55 -16.98 6.32 14.14
N LEU A 56 -16.61 7.05 15.20
CA LEU A 56 -15.54 8.05 15.13
C LEU A 56 -14.18 7.39 14.83
N ILE A 57 -13.87 6.29 15.50
CA ILE A 57 -12.63 5.54 15.27
C ILE A 57 -12.60 4.95 13.86
N SER A 58 -13.71 4.34 13.43
CA SER A 58 -13.84 3.77 12.09
C SER A 58 -13.69 4.84 11.00
N ALA A 59 -14.24 6.03 11.21
CA ALA A 59 -14.10 7.16 10.29
C ALA A 59 -12.65 7.64 10.19
N VAL A 60 -11.93 7.74 11.32
CA VAL A 60 -10.50 8.09 11.34
C VAL A 60 -9.67 7.05 10.57
N MET A 61 -9.96 5.76 10.75
CA MET A 61 -9.26 4.70 10.02
C MET A 61 -9.55 4.73 8.52
N ALA A 62 -10.81 4.92 8.12
CA ALA A 62 -11.18 5.04 6.72
C ALA A 62 -10.48 6.23 6.04
N LEU A 63 -10.41 7.39 6.73
CA LEU A 63 -9.67 8.57 6.25
C LEU A 63 -8.18 8.30 6.12
N TYR A 64 -7.60 7.58 7.08
CA TYR A 64 -6.18 7.20 7.03
C TYR A 64 -5.86 6.34 5.81
N PHE A 65 -6.62 5.25 5.59
CA PHE A 65 -6.40 4.36 4.44
C PHE A 65 -6.71 5.07 3.11
N GLY A 66 -7.68 5.99 3.08
CA GLY A 66 -7.91 6.86 1.93
C GLY A 66 -6.72 7.78 1.62
N TRP A 67 -6.11 8.38 2.65
CA TRP A 67 -4.88 9.15 2.48
C TRP A 67 -3.71 8.27 2.02
N HIS A 68 -3.55 7.09 2.62
CA HIS A 68 -2.48 6.16 2.28
C HIS A 68 -2.59 5.71 0.82
N PHE A 69 -3.79 5.36 0.35
CA PHE A 69 -4.08 5.04 -1.05
C PHE A 69 -3.65 6.18 -1.99
N TYR A 70 -4.04 7.42 -1.65
CA TYR A 70 -3.65 8.60 -2.43
C TYR A 70 -2.14 8.80 -2.45
N ALA A 71 -1.49 8.76 -1.28
CA ALA A 71 -0.06 8.96 -1.14
C ALA A 71 0.73 7.88 -1.87
N LEU A 72 0.30 6.61 -1.80
CA LEU A 72 0.93 5.49 -2.47
C LEU A 72 0.83 5.63 -3.99
N LYS A 73 -0.35 5.98 -4.53
CA LYS A 73 -0.51 6.26 -5.96
C LYS A 73 0.33 7.44 -6.44
N LYS A 74 0.54 8.44 -5.59
CA LYS A 74 1.35 9.62 -5.90
C LYS A 74 2.86 9.34 -5.86
N CYS A 75 3.30 8.49 -4.92
CA CYS A 75 4.69 8.06 -4.77
C CYS A 75 5.06 6.90 -5.72
N ALA A 76 4.08 6.23 -6.31
CA ALA A 76 4.31 5.15 -7.26
C ALA A 76 5.17 5.65 -8.44
N PRO A 77 6.19 4.88 -8.86
CA PRO A 77 7.05 5.29 -9.96
C PRO A 77 6.21 5.53 -11.20
N LYS A 78 6.17 6.78 -11.68
CA LYS A 78 5.62 7.08 -13.00
C LYS A 78 6.41 6.24 -13.99
N LYS A 79 5.76 5.28 -14.64
CA LYS A 79 6.39 4.43 -15.67
C LYS A 79 7.19 5.36 -16.60
N PRO A 80 8.51 5.14 -16.77
CA PRO A 80 9.29 5.98 -17.65
C PRO A 80 8.63 5.96 -19.03
N LYS A 81 8.43 7.14 -19.63
CA LYS A 81 8.00 7.25 -21.04
C LYS A 81 9.15 6.73 -21.90
N LEU A 82 9.27 5.41 -22.04
CA LEU A 82 10.21 4.78 -22.94
C LEU A 82 9.91 5.24 -24.36
N THR A 83 10.90 5.83 -25.03
CA THR A 83 10.88 6.13 -26.46
C THR A 83 10.77 4.82 -27.25
N SER A 84 10.18 4.87 -28.45
CA SER A 84 9.91 3.68 -29.29
C SER A 84 11.17 2.85 -29.59
N GLU A 85 12.36 3.46 -29.58
CA GLU A 85 13.63 2.77 -29.81
C GLU A 85 14.12 1.94 -28.62
N GLU A 86 13.93 2.42 -27.38
CA GLU A 86 14.28 1.66 -26.17
C GLU A 86 13.32 0.47 -25.95
N LYS A 87 12.03 0.64 -26.30
CA LYS A 87 11.05 -0.47 -26.30
C LYS A 87 11.44 -1.61 -27.25
N LYS A 88 11.99 -1.28 -28.44
CA LYS A 88 12.44 -2.29 -29.40
C LYS A 88 13.66 -3.06 -28.89
N LYS A 89 14.63 -2.38 -28.26
CA LYS A 89 15.80 -3.03 -27.62
C LYS A 89 15.39 -3.94 -26.45
N LEU A 90 14.46 -3.49 -25.61
CA LEU A 90 13.91 -4.30 -24.51
C LEU A 90 13.10 -5.51 -25.01
N CYS A 91 12.31 -5.37 -26.09
CA CYS A 91 11.58 -6.51 -26.68
C CYS A 91 12.53 -7.57 -27.27
N GLY A 92 13.63 -7.13 -27.89
CA GLY A 92 14.68 -8.03 -28.41
C GLY A 92 15.36 -8.85 -27.30
N GLN A 93 15.75 -8.19 -26.20
CA GLN A 93 16.33 -8.87 -25.03
C GLN A 93 15.30 -9.75 -24.28
N GLN A 94 14.04 -9.31 -24.15
CA GLN A 94 12.99 -10.08 -23.47
C GLN A 94 12.61 -11.36 -24.21
N ARG A 95 12.60 -11.37 -25.56
CA ARG A 95 12.32 -12.60 -26.32
C ARG A 95 13.38 -13.68 -26.09
N HIS A 96 14.64 -13.30 -25.98
CA HIS A 96 15.73 -14.24 -25.70
C HIS A 96 15.70 -14.77 -24.25
N GLU A 97 15.22 -13.96 -23.29
CA GLU A 97 15.07 -14.38 -21.89
C GLU A 97 13.75 -15.09 -21.57
N MET A 98 12.71 -14.99 -22.41
CA MET A 98 11.39 -15.56 -22.13
C MET A 98 11.41 -17.09 -21.98
N GLY A 99 12.15 -17.81 -22.84
CA GLY A 99 12.27 -19.27 -22.74
C GLY A 99 12.96 -19.72 -21.45
N LYS A 100 14.03 -19.02 -21.05
CA LYS A 100 14.74 -19.26 -19.77
C LYS A 100 13.89 -18.91 -18.55
N LYS A 101 13.14 -17.80 -18.59
CA LYS A 101 12.22 -17.40 -17.51
C LYS A 101 11.03 -18.35 -17.37
N PHE A 102 10.51 -18.86 -18.48
CA PHE A 102 9.40 -19.83 -18.46
C PHE A 102 9.86 -21.15 -17.84
N LEU A 103 11.03 -21.67 -18.22
CA LEU A 103 11.61 -22.87 -17.61
C LEU A 103 11.91 -22.67 -16.11
N ARG A 104 12.45 -21.51 -15.69
CA ARG A 104 12.67 -21.20 -14.26
C ARG A 104 11.36 -21.09 -13.46
N LYS A 105 10.30 -20.53 -14.05
CA LYS A 105 8.96 -20.47 -13.43
C LYS A 105 8.29 -21.85 -13.38
N LEU A 106 8.47 -22.68 -14.40
CA LEU A 106 7.99 -24.06 -14.45
C LEU A 106 8.69 -24.91 -13.38
N PHE A 107 9.98 -24.68 -13.15
CA PHE A 107 10.78 -25.30 -12.09
C PHE A 107 10.59 -24.67 -10.70
N LEU A 108 9.57 -23.82 -10.50
CA LEU A 108 9.24 -23.18 -9.21
C LEU A 108 10.39 -22.36 -8.58
N GLN A 109 11.44 -22.01 -9.33
CA GLN A 109 12.57 -21.21 -8.82
C GLN A 109 12.23 -19.71 -8.71
N GLU A 110 11.14 -19.25 -9.33
CA GLU A 110 10.64 -17.88 -9.18
C GLU A 110 9.16 -17.89 -8.75
N PRO A 111 8.75 -17.07 -7.77
CA PRO A 111 7.35 -16.99 -7.36
C PRO A 111 6.45 -16.55 -8.53
N ILE A 112 5.38 -17.30 -8.76
CA ILE A 112 4.43 -17.19 -9.87
C ILE A 112 3.74 -15.81 -9.91
N SER A 113 3.70 -15.14 -8.76
CA SER A 113 3.02 -13.87 -8.56
C SER A 113 4.04 -12.74 -8.39
N LYS A 114 4.52 -12.16 -9.51
CA LYS A 114 5.11 -10.81 -9.50
C LYS A 114 3.98 -9.78 -9.45
N TRP A 115 3.14 -9.83 -8.41
CA TRP A 115 2.16 -8.78 -8.22
C TRP A 115 2.91 -7.50 -7.87
N ASP A 116 2.57 -6.40 -8.54
CA ASP A 116 3.16 -5.10 -8.24
C ASP A 116 2.84 -4.81 -6.75
N PRO A 117 3.85 -4.65 -5.88
CA PRO A 117 3.62 -4.44 -4.46
C PRO A 117 2.75 -3.19 -4.22
N VAL A 118 2.80 -2.20 -5.12
CA VAL A 118 1.88 -1.05 -5.09
C VAL A 118 0.44 -1.50 -5.29
N PHE A 119 0.18 -2.35 -6.27
CA PHE A 119 -1.17 -2.84 -6.56
C PHE A 119 -1.73 -3.66 -5.40
N VAL A 120 -0.92 -4.56 -4.81
CA VAL A 120 -1.33 -5.34 -3.64
C VAL A 120 -1.73 -4.42 -2.49
N MET A 121 -0.90 -3.42 -2.17
CA MET A 121 -1.19 -2.47 -1.10
C MET A 121 -2.44 -1.63 -1.38
N LEU A 122 -2.67 -1.20 -2.62
CA LEU A 122 -3.91 -0.49 -2.98
C LEU A 122 -5.15 -1.36 -2.77
N VAL A 123 -5.09 -2.65 -3.10
CA VAL A 123 -6.20 -3.59 -2.86
C VAL A 123 -6.45 -3.77 -1.37
N VAL A 124 -5.38 -3.90 -0.58
CA VAL A 124 -5.48 -4.01 0.89
C VAL A 124 -6.04 -2.72 1.49
N ASP A 125 -5.61 -1.54 1.05
CA ASP A 125 -6.16 -0.25 1.49
C ASP A 125 -7.67 -0.15 1.25
N VAL A 126 -8.13 -0.55 0.06
CA VAL A 126 -9.55 -0.54 -0.28
C VAL A 126 -10.33 -1.55 0.58
N PHE A 127 -9.77 -2.74 0.80
CA PHE A 127 -10.37 -3.75 1.68
C PHE A 127 -10.50 -3.24 3.12
N CYS A 128 -9.43 -2.69 3.69
CA CYS A 128 -9.46 -2.11 5.04
C CYS A 128 -10.44 -0.96 5.13
N MET A 129 -10.46 -0.05 4.15
CA MET A 129 -11.43 1.04 4.10
C MET A 129 -12.87 0.51 4.09
N ALA A 130 -13.18 -0.49 3.26
CA ALA A 130 -14.50 -1.11 3.20
C ALA A 130 -14.87 -1.80 4.53
N HIS A 131 -13.93 -2.50 5.16
CA HIS A 131 -14.12 -3.15 6.45
C HIS A 131 -14.50 -2.13 7.54
N PHE A 132 -13.74 -1.03 7.69
CA PHE A 132 -14.04 0.00 8.68
C PHE A 132 -15.31 0.80 8.36
N LEU A 133 -15.60 1.05 7.07
CA LEU A 133 -16.90 1.61 6.68
C LEU A 133 -18.07 0.68 7.01
N GLY A 134 -17.85 -0.64 6.95
CA GLY A 134 -18.83 -1.64 7.35
C GLY A 134 -19.29 -1.49 8.81
N TYR A 135 -18.38 -1.14 9.72
CA TYR A 135 -18.72 -0.83 11.12
C TYR A 135 -19.58 0.43 11.27
N ILE A 136 -19.44 1.40 10.37
CA ILE A 136 -20.27 2.63 10.38
C ILE A 136 -21.69 2.34 9.89
N VAL A 137 -21.82 1.51 8.85
CA VAL A 137 -23.12 1.22 8.22
C VAL A 137 -23.91 0.15 8.97
N SER A 138 -23.24 -0.85 9.56
CA SER A 138 -23.91 -2.03 10.13
C SER A 138 -24.17 -1.98 11.63
N LYS A 139 -23.49 -1.13 12.39
CA LYS A 139 -23.77 -0.92 13.83
C LYS A 139 -24.69 0.27 14.03
#